data_AF-V4PHE8-F1
#
_entry.id   AF-V4PHE8-F1
#
_cell.length_a   1.000
_cell.length_b   1.000
_cell.length_c   1.000
_cell.angle_alpha   90.00
_cell.angle_beta   90.00
_cell.angle_gamma   90.00
#
_symmetry.space_group_name_H-M   'P 1'
#
loop_
_entity.id
_entity.type
_entity.pdbx_description
1 polymer ?
#
loop_
_entity_poly.entity_id
_entity_poly.type
_entity_poly.pdbx_seq_one_letter_code
_entity_poly.pdbx_strand_id
1 'polypeptide(L)'
;MFKPLIPILAVATLMTACAPSQKAEAQNSASAAASDQASAAIAPLAQAAAATPSFDCAKATLKAETAVCADPRLAQLDVEVTRLYDLIGKAPGVDRAALQRQKGIWLNKRNTCATTDNIETCLLNVYAGRISDLRAGYPVARSDTAVSIGPIAWRCPGASDLSTTFINGETSMAYVKWADKSAVVTQSLSASGARYAITLPEGDYEFWTKGDETMWTAPGSVMMTCTEQKQ
;
A
#
# COMPACT_ATOMS: atom_id res chain seq x y z
N MET A 1 36.89 14.11 68.97
CA MET A 1 36.16 13.91 67.69
C MET A 1 35.64 15.26 67.22
N PHE A 2 35.54 15.49 65.90
CA PHE A 2 35.33 16.83 65.29
C PHE A 2 33.90 17.03 64.71
N LYS A 3 33.52 18.30 64.51
CA LYS A 3 32.37 18.85 63.72
C LYS A 3 32.83 19.13 62.26
N PRO A 4 32.04 19.71 61.30
CA PRO A 4 30.60 20.06 61.19
C PRO A 4 29.91 19.25 60.02
N LEU A 5 28.81 19.56 59.28
CA LEU A 5 27.86 20.68 59.06
C LEU A 5 26.37 20.26 59.36
N ILE A 6 25.24 20.98 59.21
CA ILE A 6 24.69 22.17 58.45
C ILE A 6 24.25 21.93 56.95
N PRO A 7 23.27 22.68 56.33
CA PRO A 7 21.96 22.15 55.87
C PRO A 7 21.56 22.55 54.41
N ILE A 8 20.25 22.53 54.03
CA ILE A 8 19.49 23.66 53.38
C ILE A 8 17.99 23.34 53.07
N LEU A 9 17.22 24.41 52.85
CA LEU A 9 15.76 24.59 52.65
C LEU A 9 15.06 23.70 51.59
N ALA A 10 13.74 23.55 51.78
CA ALA A 10 12.78 23.29 50.70
C ALA A 10 12.19 24.60 50.14
N VAL A 11 11.82 24.60 48.85
CA VAL A 11 11.05 25.66 48.19
C VAL A 11 10.03 25.02 47.25
N ALA A 12 8.79 25.49 47.24
CA ALA A 12 7.74 25.04 46.34
C ALA A 12 7.56 26.03 45.16
N THR A 13 7.24 25.51 43.97
CA THR A 13 6.96 26.31 42.77
C THR A 13 5.56 26.01 42.24
N LEU A 14 4.73 27.07 42.16
CA LEU A 14 3.38 27.02 41.61
C LEU A 14 3.38 27.01 40.07
N MET A 15 2.28 26.53 39.47
CA MET A 15 2.02 26.69 38.05
C MET A 15 1.55 28.12 37.73
N THR A 16 1.97 28.66 36.59
CA THR A 16 1.29 29.79 35.93
C THR A 16 1.32 29.60 34.42
N ALA A 17 0.17 29.66 33.76
CA ALA A 17 0.06 29.74 32.31
C ALA A 17 -0.33 31.16 31.90
N CYS A 18 0.14 31.63 30.73
CA CYS A 18 -0.35 32.87 30.15
C CYS A 18 -0.15 32.94 28.63
N ALA A 19 -1.11 33.54 27.95
CA ALA A 19 -1.11 33.91 26.54
C ALA A 19 -2.13 35.05 26.34
N PRO A 20 -2.20 35.69 25.17
CA PRO A 20 -1.15 36.54 24.61
C PRO A 20 -1.67 37.99 24.45
N SER A 21 -0.81 38.92 24.04
CA SER A 21 -1.24 40.15 23.38
C SER A 21 -0.14 40.73 22.50
N GLN A 22 -0.50 41.05 21.25
CA GLN A 22 0.34 41.84 20.35
C GLN A 22 -0.02 43.31 20.51
N LYS A 23 0.97 44.19 20.33
CA LYS A 23 0.73 45.59 19.99
C LYS A 23 1.67 45.96 18.85
N ALA A 24 1.12 46.43 17.74
CA ALA A 24 1.90 46.84 16.58
C ALA A 24 2.07 48.37 16.60
N GLU A 25 3.32 48.82 16.62
CA GLU A 25 3.68 50.23 16.46
C GLU A 25 4.80 50.27 15.39
N ALA A 26 4.68 51.21 14.43
CA ALA A 26 5.51 51.25 13.24
C ALA A 26 6.16 52.63 13.07
N GLN A 27 7.46 52.67 12.81
CA GLN A 27 8.16 53.88 12.38
C GLN A 27 9.47 53.56 11.64
N ASN A 28 9.77 54.32 10.59
CA ASN A 28 11.00 54.22 9.80
C ASN A 28 12.19 54.88 10.53
N SER A 29 13.39 54.33 10.36
CA SER A 29 14.58 55.08 9.90
C SER A 29 15.73 54.15 9.53
N ALA A 30 16.60 54.58 8.62
CA ALA A 30 17.61 53.73 7.99
C ALA A 30 18.92 53.62 8.77
N SER A 31 19.55 52.44 8.71
CA SER A 31 20.99 52.30 8.48
C SER A 31 21.30 50.92 7.88
N ALA A 32 22.47 50.76 7.27
CA ALA A 32 22.79 49.59 6.45
C ALA A 32 23.47 48.45 7.23
N ALA A 33 22.96 47.24 7.03
CA ALA A 33 23.72 45.99 7.19
C ALA A 33 23.19 44.99 6.15
N ALA A 34 24.08 44.39 5.35
CA ALA A 34 23.68 43.38 4.39
C ALA A 34 23.42 42.04 5.11
N SER A 35 22.29 41.41 4.81
CA SER A 35 21.98 40.06 5.26
C SER A 35 21.34 39.29 4.13
N ASP A 36 22.14 38.43 3.49
CA ASP A 36 21.68 37.51 2.44
C ASP A 36 20.75 36.43 3.04
N GLN A 37 19.49 36.81 3.22
CA GLN A 37 18.39 35.88 3.49
C GLN A 37 18.14 35.07 2.21
N ALA A 38 18.94 34.03 2.02
CA ALA A 38 18.75 33.04 0.96
C ALA A 38 17.39 32.36 1.15
N SER A 39 16.37 32.87 0.45
CA SER A 39 15.01 32.36 0.50
C SER A 39 15.01 30.92 -0.03
N ALA A 40 14.94 29.96 0.89
CA ALA A 40 14.88 28.54 0.58
C ALA A 40 13.57 28.26 -0.16
N ALA A 41 13.63 28.26 -1.50
CA ALA A 41 12.49 27.99 -2.35
C ALA A 41 11.91 26.61 -1.99
N ILE A 42 10.71 26.61 -1.41
CA ILE A 42 9.95 25.40 -1.14
C ILE A 42 9.52 24.86 -2.50
N ALA A 43 10.37 24.02 -3.09
CA ALA A 43 10.05 23.31 -4.31
C ALA A 43 8.77 22.50 -4.06
N PRO A 44 7.73 22.63 -4.91
CA PRO A 44 6.54 21.80 -4.79
C PRO A 44 6.96 20.33 -4.82
N LEU A 45 6.54 19.57 -3.82
CA LEU A 45 6.64 18.11 -3.88
C LEU A 45 5.91 17.68 -5.15
N ALA A 46 6.62 17.03 -6.06
CA ALA A 46 6.04 16.55 -7.30
C ALA A 46 4.98 15.51 -6.96
N GLN A 47 3.71 15.91 -7.01
CA GLN A 47 2.58 15.02 -6.81
C GLN A 47 2.73 13.87 -7.81
N ALA A 48 2.78 12.63 -7.30
CA ALA A 48 2.84 11.47 -8.16
C ALA A 48 1.65 11.52 -9.12
N ALA A 49 1.89 11.41 -10.43
CA ALA A 49 0.82 11.40 -11.39
C ALA A 49 0.01 10.11 -11.17
N ALA A 50 -1.26 10.28 -10.75
CA ALA A 50 -2.16 9.17 -10.50
C ALA A 50 -2.20 8.23 -11.71
N ALA A 51 -2.19 6.93 -11.46
CA ALA A 51 -2.08 5.94 -12.52
C ALA A 51 -3.25 6.07 -13.53
N THR A 52 -2.94 6.22 -14.81
CA THR A 52 -3.93 6.10 -15.89
C THR A 52 -4.10 4.62 -16.23
N PRO A 53 -5.34 4.08 -16.36
CA PRO A 53 -5.57 2.70 -16.78
C PRO A 53 -4.93 2.35 -18.14
N SER A 54 -4.79 1.06 -18.45
CA SER A 54 -4.24 0.60 -19.72
C SER A 54 -5.19 0.75 -20.93
N PHE A 55 -6.31 1.46 -20.76
CA PHE A 55 -7.33 1.73 -21.76
C PHE A 55 -7.83 3.17 -21.67
N ASP A 56 -8.46 3.65 -22.75
CA ASP A 56 -8.98 5.01 -22.85
C ASP A 56 -10.27 5.19 -22.03
N CYS A 57 -10.19 5.93 -20.93
CA CYS A 57 -11.32 6.22 -20.06
C CYS A 57 -12.45 7.02 -20.73
N ALA A 58 -12.19 7.77 -21.82
CA ALA A 58 -13.24 8.43 -22.60
C ALA A 58 -14.05 7.43 -23.46
N LYS A 59 -13.61 6.17 -23.55
CA LYS A 59 -14.30 5.06 -24.22
C LYS A 59 -14.84 4.00 -23.25
N ALA A 60 -14.67 4.19 -21.94
CA ALA A 60 -15.19 3.28 -20.92
C ALA A 60 -16.73 3.26 -20.95
N THR A 61 -17.32 2.08 -21.12
CA THR A 61 -18.79 1.92 -21.20
C THR A 61 -19.35 0.92 -20.19
N LEU A 62 -18.50 0.03 -19.65
CA LEU A 62 -18.88 -0.89 -18.60
C LEU A 62 -18.66 -0.25 -17.22
N LYS A 63 -19.59 -0.45 -16.29
CA LYS A 63 -19.47 0.08 -14.90
C LYS A 63 -18.13 -0.28 -14.23
N ALA A 64 -17.59 -1.46 -14.52
CA ALA A 64 -16.29 -1.91 -14.03
C ALA A 64 -15.12 -1.05 -14.58
N GLU A 65 -15.22 -0.59 -15.83
CA GLU A 65 -14.22 0.27 -16.46
C GLU A 65 -14.32 1.70 -15.94
N THR A 66 -15.54 2.21 -15.76
CA THR A 66 -15.78 3.51 -15.11
C THR A 66 -15.22 3.53 -13.68
N ALA A 67 -15.37 2.44 -12.91
CA ALA A 67 -14.77 2.31 -11.58
C ALA A 67 -13.24 2.27 -11.63
N VAL A 68 -12.64 1.52 -12.56
CA VAL A 68 -11.17 1.49 -12.75
C VAL A 68 -10.62 2.86 -13.16
N CYS A 69 -11.37 3.66 -13.91
CA CYS A 69 -11.02 5.04 -14.25
C CYS A 69 -11.22 6.06 -13.12
N ALA A 70 -11.93 5.70 -12.05
CA ALA A 70 -12.22 6.58 -10.92
C ALA A 70 -11.31 6.34 -9.70
N ASP A 71 -10.60 5.21 -9.65
CA ASP A 71 -9.74 4.83 -8.54
C ASP A 71 -8.29 4.55 -9.00
N PRO A 72 -7.30 5.37 -8.59
CA PRO A 72 -5.89 5.17 -8.90
C PRO A 72 -5.35 3.78 -8.51
N ARG A 73 -5.89 3.14 -7.45
CA ARG A 73 -5.50 1.77 -7.04
C ARG A 73 -5.90 0.75 -8.10
N LEU A 74 -7.11 0.86 -8.63
CA LEU A 74 -7.61 0.00 -9.69
C LEU A 74 -6.88 0.26 -11.02
N ALA A 75 -6.59 1.52 -11.34
CA ALA A 75 -5.81 1.89 -12.50
C ALA A 75 -4.36 1.34 -12.45
N GLN A 76 -3.70 1.45 -11.30
CA GLN A 76 -2.37 0.87 -11.03
C GLN A 76 -2.36 -0.65 -11.25
N LEU A 77 -3.38 -1.35 -10.76
CA LEU A 77 -3.54 -2.79 -10.95
C LEU A 77 -3.85 -3.17 -12.42
N ASP A 78 -4.59 -2.34 -13.15
CA ASP A 78 -4.90 -2.56 -14.57
C ASP A 78 -3.68 -2.43 -15.47
N VAL A 79 -2.86 -1.40 -15.22
CA VAL A 79 -1.54 -1.24 -15.85
C VAL A 79 -0.66 -2.47 -15.58
N GLU A 80 -0.60 -2.98 -14.34
CA GLU A 80 0.22 -4.14 -14.01
C GLU A 80 -0.28 -5.44 -14.65
N VAL A 81 -1.60 -5.69 -14.64
CA VAL A 81 -2.15 -6.87 -15.33
C VAL A 81 -1.85 -6.82 -16.83
N THR A 82 -2.00 -5.66 -17.49
CA THR A 82 -1.63 -5.53 -18.91
C THR A 82 -0.13 -5.68 -19.13
N ARG A 83 0.74 -5.10 -18.29
CA ARG A 83 2.20 -5.26 -18.38
C ARG A 83 2.63 -6.73 -18.26
N LEU A 84 2.05 -7.47 -17.32
CA LEU A 84 2.35 -8.90 -17.15
C LEU A 84 1.88 -9.73 -18.35
N TYR A 85 0.68 -9.47 -18.91
CA TYR A 85 0.25 -10.12 -20.16
C TYR A 85 1.22 -9.86 -21.32
N ASP A 86 1.73 -8.63 -21.46
CA ASP A 86 2.67 -8.26 -22.50
C ASP A 86 4.08 -8.84 -22.29
N LEU A 87 4.53 -8.96 -21.04
CA LEU A 87 5.78 -9.64 -20.68
C LEU A 87 5.70 -11.13 -21.02
N ILE A 88 4.64 -11.80 -20.57
CA ILE A 88 4.40 -13.24 -20.81
C ILE A 88 4.23 -13.51 -22.32
N GLY A 89 3.51 -12.65 -23.04
CA GLY A 89 3.31 -12.77 -24.49
C GLY A 89 4.57 -12.61 -25.35
N LYS A 90 5.68 -12.13 -24.77
CA LYS A 90 7.00 -12.01 -25.41
C LYS A 90 7.94 -13.18 -25.07
N ALA A 91 7.60 -14.02 -24.09
CA ALA A 91 8.48 -15.11 -23.66
C ALA A 91 8.47 -16.31 -24.63
N PRO A 92 9.61 -17.00 -24.81
CA PRO A 92 9.68 -18.22 -25.63
C PRO A 92 8.72 -19.32 -25.13
N GLY A 93 8.16 -20.10 -26.06
CA GLY A 93 7.32 -21.27 -25.76
C GLY A 93 5.89 -21.00 -25.28
N VAL A 94 5.48 -19.74 -25.09
CA VAL A 94 4.13 -19.39 -24.64
C VAL A 94 3.11 -19.50 -25.77
N ASP A 95 2.02 -20.27 -25.59
CA ASP A 95 0.83 -20.18 -26.44
C ASP A 95 0.14 -18.82 -26.23
N ARG A 96 0.48 -17.86 -27.11
CA ARG A 96 -0.09 -16.53 -27.14
C ARG A 96 -1.60 -16.53 -27.41
N ALA A 97 -2.13 -17.53 -28.11
CA ALA A 97 -3.57 -17.65 -28.35
C ALA A 97 -4.30 -18.13 -27.08
N ALA A 98 -3.75 -19.09 -26.34
CA ALA A 98 -4.27 -19.44 -25.00
C ALA A 98 -4.20 -18.25 -24.04
N LEU A 99 -3.08 -17.52 -24.02
CA LEU A 99 -2.92 -16.35 -23.15
C LEU A 99 -4.00 -15.28 -23.42
N GLN A 100 -4.33 -15.00 -24.67
CA GLN A 100 -5.40 -14.05 -25.01
C GLN A 100 -6.81 -14.61 -24.72
N ARG A 101 -7.05 -15.93 -24.91
CA ARG A 101 -8.29 -16.57 -24.45
C ARG A 101 -8.46 -16.42 -22.93
N GLN A 102 -7.39 -16.61 -22.15
CA GLN A 102 -7.41 -16.36 -20.70
C GLN A 102 -7.66 -14.87 -20.37
N LYS A 103 -7.09 -13.91 -21.11
CA LYS A 103 -7.37 -12.47 -20.92
C LYS A 103 -8.85 -12.15 -21.11
N GLY A 104 -9.48 -12.68 -22.17
CA GLY A 104 -10.93 -12.52 -22.39
C GLY A 104 -11.79 -13.14 -21.28
N ILE A 105 -11.48 -14.36 -20.84
CA ILE A 105 -12.20 -15.03 -19.74
C ILE A 105 -12.07 -14.24 -18.42
N TRP A 106 -10.88 -13.76 -18.09
CA TRP A 106 -10.67 -12.95 -16.89
C TRP A 106 -11.35 -11.56 -16.98
N LEU A 107 -11.35 -10.91 -18.15
CA LEU A 107 -12.08 -9.65 -18.36
C LEU A 107 -13.58 -9.81 -18.08
N ASN A 108 -14.19 -10.95 -18.45
CA ASN A 108 -15.57 -11.24 -18.07
C ASN A 108 -15.75 -11.34 -16.54
N LYS A 109 -14.81 -11.98 -15.82
CA LYS A 109 -14.80 -12.04 -14.35
C LYS A 109 -14.63 -10.65 -13.71
N ARG A 110 -13.79 -9.77 -14.27
CA ARG A 110 -13.70 -8.36 -13.87
C ARG A 110 -15.05 -7.67 -14.01
N ASN A 111 -15.69 -7.84 -15.17
CA ASN A 111 -16.95 -7.18 -15.48
C ASN A 111 -18.11 -7.64 -14.57
N THR A 112 -18.10 -8.87 -14.06
CA THR A 112 -19.11 -9.34 -13.08
C THR A 112 -19.07 -8.61 -11.73
N CYS A 113 -18.00 -7.90 -11.36
CA CYS A 113 -18.02 -7.03 -10.17
C CYS A 113 -19.04 -5.89 -10.26
N ALA A 114 -19.54 -5.57 -11.47
CA ALA A 114 -20.63 -4.62 -11.65
C ALA A 114 -22.00 -5.08 -11.10
N THR A 115 -22.10 -6.33 -10.60
CA THR A 115 -23.31 -6.89 -9.96
C THR A 115 -23.13 -7.19 -8.47
N THR A 116 -22.05 -6.72 -7.83
CA THR A 116 -21.80 -6.90 -6.38
C THR A 116 -22.02 -5.58 -5.63
N ASP A 117 -22.50 -5.64 -4.39
CA ASP A 117 -22.79 -4.46 -3.56
C ASP A 117 -21.56 -3.56 -3.34
N ASN A 118 -20.36 -4.15 -3.27
CA ASN A 118 -19.09 -3.42 -3.23
C ASN A 118 -18.23 -3.75 -4.46
N ILE A 119 -18.49 -3.02 -5.54
CA ILE A 119 -17.75 -3.11 -6.82
C ILE A 119 -16.23 -2.86 -6.65
N GLU A 120 -15.82 -1.96 -5.75
CA GLU A 120 -14.42 -1.61 -5.53
C GLU A 120 -13.65 -2.80 -4.93
N THR A 121 -14.11 -3.34 -3.79
CA THR A 121 -13.48 -4.48 -3.12
C THR A 121 -13.48 -5.73 -3.99
N CYS A 122 -14.53 -5.93 -4.81
CA CYS A 122 -14.54 -6.98 -5.82
C CYS A 122 -13.45 -6.77 -6.89
N LEU A 123 -13.36 -5.57 -7.47
CA LEU A 123 -12.36 -5.27 -8.51
C LEU A 123 -10.93 -5.37 -7.98
N LEU A 124 -10.64 -4.82 -6.78
CA LEU A 124 -9.33 -4.94 -6.12
C LEU A 124 -8.90 -6.42 -6.03
N ASN A 125 -9.78 -7.29 -5.54
CA ASN A 125 -9.51 -8.74 -5.44
C ASN A 125 -9.36 -9.42 -6.81
N VAL A 126 -10.22 -9.10 -7.79
CA VAL A 126 -10.19 -9.75 -9.13
C VAL A 126 -8.98 -9.31 -9.96
N TYR A 127 -8.51 -8.08 -9.79
CA TYR A 127 -7.27 -7.60 -10.41
C TYR A 127 -6.03 -8.15 -9.69
N ALA A 128 -5.90 -7.95 -8.37
CA ALA A 128 -4.70 -8.35 -7.64
C ALA A 128 -4.53 -9.88 -7.57
N GLY A 129 -5.64 -10.63 -7.49
CA GLY A 129 -5.64 -12.08 -7.67
C GLY A 129 -5.17 -12.52 -9.06
N ARG A 130 -5.43 -11.73 -10.12
CA ARG A 130 -4.91 -12.05 -11.46
C ARG A 130 -3.42 -11.77 -11.62
N ILE A 131 -2.90 -10.76 -10.93
CA ILE A 131 -1.45 -10.53 -10.82
C ILE A 131 -0.80 -11.75 -10.15
N SER A 132 -1.36 -12.22 -9.04
CA SER A 132 -0.94 -13.46 -8.36
C SER A 132 -1.00 -14.68 -9.28
N ASP A 133 -2.11 -14.91 -10.01
CA ASP A 133 -2.25 -16.01 -10.98
C ASP A 133 -1.18 -15.97 -12.09
N LEU A 134 -0.95 -14.81 -12.69
CA LEU A 134 -0.02 -14.64 -13.81
C LEU A 134 1.43 -14.90 -13.36
N ARG A 135 1.80 -14.42 -12.16
CA ARG A 135 3.12 -14.70 -11.57
C ARG A 135 3.27 -16.16 -11.16
N ALA A 136 2.23 -16.78 -10.60
CA ALA A 136 2.25 -18.21 -10.27
C ALA A 136 2.40 -19.09 -11.52
N GLY A 137 1.64 -18.79 -12.58
CA GLY A 137 1.57 -19.60 -13.80
C GLY A 137 2.78 -19.48 -14.74
N TYR A 138 3.48 -18.35 -14.75
CA TYR A 138 4.52 -18.06 -15.75
C TYR A 138 5.86 -17.67 -15.12
N PRO A 139 6.95 -18.45 -15.29
CA PRO A 139 8.25 -18.16 -14.68
C PRO A 139 8.80 -16.76 -14.99
N VAL A 140 8.62 -16.27 -16.22
CA VAL A 140 9.03 -14.90 -16.60
C VAL A 140 8.35 -13.80 -15.77
N ALA A 141 7.11 -14.02 -15.34
CA ALA A 141 6.39 -13.10 -14.47
C ALA A 141 6.74 -13.31 -12.98
N ARG A 142 7.03 -14.55 -12.55
CA ARG A 142 7.54 -14.83 -11.20
C ARG A 142 8.87 -14.12 -10.92
N SER A 143 9.78 -14.14 -11.89
CA SER A 143 11.14 -13.57 -11.80
C SER A 143 11.21 -12.06 -12.07
N ASP A 144 10.15 -11.43 -12.57
CA ASP A 144 10.08 -9.98 -12.74
C ASP A 144 9.82 -9.30 -11.39
N THR A 145 10.68 -8.34 -11.01
CA THR A 145 10.60 -7.63 -9.71
C THR A 145 10.23 -6.15 -9.88
N ALA A 146 9.54 -5.78 -10.97
CA ALA A 146 9.38 -4.38 -11.35
C ALA A 146 8.29 -3.65 -10.57
N VAL A 147 7.05 -4.15 -10.62
CA VAL A 147 5.86 -3.53 -10.01
C VAL A 147 5.25 -4.45 -8.96
N SER A 148 5.03 -5.72 -9.30
CA SER A 148 4.62 -6.77 -8.36
C SER A 148 5.78 -7.68 -7.94
N ILE A 149 5.62 -8.36 -6.80
CA ILE A 149 6.56 -9.38 -6.27
C ILE A 149 5.75 -10.53 -5.65
N GLY A 150 6.18 -11.78 -5.88
CA GLY A 150 5.57 -12.99 -5.35
C GLY A 150 4.94 -13.92 -6.41
N PRO A 151 3.94 -14.76 -6.06
CA PRO A 151 3.43 -14.95 -4.71
C PRO A 151 4.49 -15.59 -3.81
N ILE A 152 4.79 -14.95 -2.68
CA ILE A 152 5.62 -15.53 -1.61
C ILE A 152 4.74 -16.47 -0.81
N ALA A 153 5.21 -17.69 -0.51
CA ALA A 153 4.47 -18.69 0.26
C ALA A 153 4.91 -18.67 1.73
N TRP A 154 3.98 -18.85 2.66
CA TRP A 154 4.23 -18.76 4.10
C TRP A 154 3.60 -19.93 4.84
N ARG A 155 4.42 -20.63 5.65
CA ARG A 155 3.99 -21.73 6.51
C ARG A 155 3.31 -21.16 7.76
N CYS A 156 2.05 -21.56 8.00
CA CYS A 156 1.24 -21.07 9.10
C CYS A 156 0.89 -22.20 10.10
N PRO A 157 1.58 -22.32 11.25
CA PRO A 157 1.26 -23.31 12.28
C PRO A 157 -0.18 -23.17 12.78
N GLY A 158 -0.92 -24.28 12.86
CA GLY A 158 -2.32 -24.29 13.34
C GLY A 158 -3.37 -23.73 12.37
N ALA A 159 -2.97 -23.20 11.21
CA ALA A 159 -3.87 -22.60 10.21
C ALA A 159 -3.57 -23.12 8.79
N SER A 160 -4.33 -22.63 7.81
CA SER A 160 -3.97 -22.79 6.39
C SER A 160 -2.74 -21.95 6.06
N ASP A 161 -1.82 -22.52 5.27
CA ASP A 161 -0.74 -21.74 4.65
C ASP A 161 -1.33 -20.64 3.76
N LEU A 162 -0.62 -19.51 3.70
CA LEU A 162 -1.01 -18.34 2.94
C LEU A 162 0.05 -18.00 1.88
N SER A 163 -0.38 -17.30 0.82
CA SER A 163 0.53 -16.69 -0.13
C SER A 163 0.23 -15.21 -0.32
N THR A 164 1.28 -14.41 -0.48
CA THR A 164 1.20 -12.96 -0.60
C THR A 164 1.84 -12.48 -1.89
N THR A 165 1.10 -11.72 -2.69
CA THR A 165 1.64 -10.95 -3.82
C THR A 165 1.63 -9.48 -3.44
N PHE A 166 2.80 -8.85 -3.39
CA PHE A 166 2.94 -7.41 -3.19
C PHE A 166 2.79 -6.70 -4.53
N ILE A 167 2.13 -5.54 -4.55
CA ILE A 167 2.02 -4.65 -5.70
C ILE A 167 2.44 -3.25 -5.23
N ASN A 168 3.57 -2.76 -5.75
CA ASN A 168 4.12 -1.46 -5.43
C ASN A 168 3.51 -0.37 -6.32
N GLY A 169 3.41 0.86 -5.81
CA GLY A 169 2.92 2.02 -6.54
C GLY A 169 2.52 3.16 -5.61
N GLU A 170 1.66 4.06 -6.08
CA GLU A 170 1.16 5.21 -5.30
C GLU A 170 0.46 4.74 -4.02
N THR A 171 -0.40 3.73 -4.15
CA THR A 171 -0.82 2.91 -3.02
C THR A 171 -0.17 1.54 -3.15
N SER A 172 0.84 1.27 -2.33
CA SER A 172 1.39 -0.08 -2.24
C SER A 172 0.38 -1.01 -1.55
N MET A 173 0.21 -2.21 -2.09
CA MET A 173 -0.81 -3.19 -1.68
C MET A 173 -0.18 -4.56 -1.47
N ALA A 174 -0.81 -5.38 -0.63
CA ALA A 174 -0.56 -6.81 -0.57
C ALA A 174 -1.87 -7.58 -0.80
N TYR A 175 -1.86 -8.46 -1.80
CA TYR A 175 -2.90 -9.46 -2.02
C TYR A 175 -2.53 -10.70 -1.21
N VAL A 176 -3.30 -10.98 -0.17
CA VAL A 176 -3.10 -12.14 0.71
C VAL A 176 -4.16 -13.19 0.37
N LYS A 177 -3.73 -14.42 0.11
CA LYS A 177 -4.58 -15.58 -0.20
C LYS A 177 -4.35 -16.69 0.81
N TRP A 178 -5.42 -17.24 1.38
CA TRP A 178 -5.37 -18.37 2.31
C TRP A 178 -6.59 -19.27 2.07
N ALA A 179 -6.37 -20.58 1.97
CA ALA A 179 -7.40 -21.54 1.53
C ALA A 179 -8.14 -21.07 0.24
N ASP A 180 -9.46 -21.02 0.26
CA ASP A 180 -10.32 -20.51 -0.81
C ASP A 180 -10.41 -18.97 -0.85
N LYS A 181 -10.11 -18.29 0.27
CA LYS A 181 -10.30 -16.85 0.48
C LYS A 181 -9.13 -15.99 0.00
N SER A 182 -9.39 -14.69 -0.13
CA SER A 182 -8.35 -13.65 -0.29
C SER A 182 -8.82 -12.28 0.20
N ALA A 183 -7.86 -11.38 0.40
CA ALA A 183 -8.10 -9.97 0.68
C ALA A 183 -7.00 -9.10 0.03
N VAL A 184 -7.29 -7.81 -0.17
CA VAL A 184 -6.30 -6.80 -0.55
C VAL A 184 -6.20 -5.80 0.59
N VAL A 185 -5.01 -5.67 1.16
CA VAL A 185 -4.67 -4.71 2.22
C VAL A 185 -3.75 -3.62 1.66
N THR A 186 -3.92 -2.37 2.10
CA THR A 186 -3.11 -1.22 1.67
C THR A 186 -2.01 -0.91 2.68
N GLN A 187 -0.87 -0.39 2.22
CA GLN A 187 0.27 -0.10 3.10
C GLN A 187 -0.08 0.96 4.15
N SER A 188 0.38 0.75 5.37
CA SER A 188 0.15 1.62 6.53
C SER A 188 1.46 1.95 7.23
N LEU A 189 1.48 3.03 8.01
CA LEU A 189 2.67 3.44 8.77
C LEU A 189 3.03 2.38 9.82
N SER A 190 4.32 2.12 9.97
CA SER A 190 4.89 1.22 10.99
C SER A 190 6.34 1.62 11.31
N ALA A 191 6.83 1.26 12.49
CA ALA A 191 8.18 1.61 12.94
C ALA A 191 9.26 0.58 12.51
N SER A 192 8.86 -0.59 12.00
CA SER A 192 9.78 -1.67 11.59
C SER A 192 9.03 -2.66 10.70
N GLY A 193 9.66 -3.18 9.63
CA GLY A 193 8.99 -4.04 8.66
C GLY A 193 8.02 -3.28 7.74
N ALA A 194 7.08 -4.00 7.14
CA ALA A 194 6.04 -3.41 6.29
C ALA A 194 4.65 -3.90 6.75
N ARG A 195 3.85 -2.97 7.29
CA ARG A 195 2.46 -3.19 7.70
C ARG A 195 1.50 -2.79 6.59
N TYR A 196 0.49 -3.63 6.37
CA TYR A 196 -0.63 -3.39 5.47
C TYR A 196 -1.92 -3.70 6.23
N ALA A 197 -2.97 -2.88 6.06
CA ALA A 197 -4.25 -3.09 6.73
C ALA A 197 -5.43 -2.61 5.88
N ILE A 198 -6.63 -3.08 6.19
CA ILE A 198 -7.90 -2.49 5.72
C ILE A 198 -9.03 -2.82 6.69
N THR A 199 -9.92 -1.86 6.93
CA THR A 199 -11.20 -2.09 7.62
C THR A 199 -12.28 -2.24 6.57
N LEU A 200 -13.00 -3.36 6.57
CA LEU A 200 -14.13 -3.65 5.70
C LEU A 200 -15.40 -3.91 6.56
N PRO A 201 -16.62 -3.93 5.98
CA PRO A 201 -17.85 -4.16 6.74
C PRO A 201 -17.87 -5.49 7.53
N GLU A 202 -17.14 -6.49 7.07
CA GLU A 202 -16.92 -7.77 7.75
C GLU A 202 -15.91 -7.71 8.92
N GLY A 203 -15.08 -6.65 9.00
CA GLY A 203 -14.10 -6.41 10.06
C GLY A 203 -12.72 -5.97 9.55
N ASP A 204 -11.75 -5.96 10.46
CA ASP A 204 -10.36 -5.56 10.17
C ASP A 204 -9.49 -6.70 9.64
N TYR A 205 -8.65 -6.38 8.66
CA TYR A 205 -7.55 -7.20 8.17
C TYR A 205 -6.21 -6.51 8.44
N GLU A 206 -5.21 -7.26 8.87
CA GLU A 206 -3.84 -6.78 9.03
C GLU A 206 -2.81 -7.83 8.59
N PHE A 207 -1.86 -7.41 7.76
CA PHE A 207 -0.70 -8.18 7.33
C PHE A 207 0.57 -7.38 7.66
N TRP A 208 1.46 -7.92 8.47
CA TRP A 208 2.71 -7.23 8.85
C TRP A 208 3.90 -8.17 8.71
N THR A 209 4.73 -7.92 7.70
CA THR A 209 5.93 -8.71 7.40
C THR A 209 7.22 -8.02 7.88
N LYS A 210 8.19 -8.82 8.32
CA LYS A 210 9.53 -8.38 8.70
C LYS A 210 10.52 -9.53 8.51
N GLY A 211 11.41 -9.42 7.52
CA GLY A 211 12.31 -10.51 7.16
C GLY A 211 11.52 -11.69 6.58
N ASP A 212 11.85 -12.91 7.02
CA ASP A 212 11.17 -14.16 6.67
C ASP A 212 10.00 -14.51 7.62
N GLU A 213 9.52 -13.55 8.42
CA GLU A 213 8.30 -13.67 9.23
C GLU A 213 7.18 -12.74 8.73
N THR A 214 5.93 -13.17 8.91
CA THR A 214 4.75 -12.31 8.80
C THR A 214 3.71 -12.64 9.87
N MET A 215 3.09 -11.60 10.42
CA MET A 215 1.85 -11.69 11.18
C MET A 215 0.66 -11.47 10.25
N TRP A 216 -0.41 -12.23 10.46
CA TRP A 216 -1.66 -12.13 9.72
C TRP A 216 -2.86 -12.15 10.67
N THR A 217 -3.78 -11.23 10.46
CA THR A 217 -5.06 -11.12 11.16
C THR A 217 -6.16 -10.93 10.10
N ALA A 218 -7.23 -11.70 10.24
CA ALA A 218 -8.44 -11.57 9.43
C ALA A 218 -9.68 -11.54 10.34
N PRO A 219 -10.82 -11.00 9.88
CA PRO A 219 -12.02 -10.90 10.69
C PRO A 219 -12.47 -12.24 11.30
N GLY A 220 -12.86 -12.20 12.58
CA GLY A 220 -13.24 -13.39 13.34
C GLY A 220 -12.12 -14.39 13.63
N SER A 221 -10.86 -14.08 13.30
CA SER A 221 -9.69 -14.95 13.51
C SER A 221 -8.74 -14.36 14.55
N VAL A 222 -8.00 -15.21 15.26
CA VAL A 222 -6.87 -14.77 16.07
C VAL A 222 -5.68 -14.40 15.18
N MET A 223 -4.84 -13.46 15.62
CA MET A 223 -3.57 -13.16 14.95
C MET A 223 -2.69 -14.42 14.92
N MET A 224 -2.13 -14.71 13.75
CA MET A 224 -1.29 -15.88 13.49
C MET A 224 0.05 -15.45 12.87
N THR A 225 1.14 -16.04 13.33
CA THR A 225 2.48 -15.84 12.78
C THR A 225 2.82 -16.94 11.79
N CYS A 226 3.34 -16.58 10.62
CA CYS A 226 3.77 -17.50 9.57
C CYS A 226 5.21 -17.19 9.13
N THR A 227 5.93 -18.21 8.65
CA THR A 227 7.32 -18.09 8.19
C THR A 227 7.45 -18.36 6.69
N GLU A 228 8.37 -17.69 6.00
CA GLU A 228 8.56 -17.80 4.55
C GLU A 228 9.03 -19.22 4.15
N GLN A 229 8.31 -19.83 3.20
CA GLN A 229 8.71 -21.06 2.53
C GLN A 229 9.67 -20.73 1.38
N LYS A 230 10.96 -20.71 1.70
CA LYS A 230 12.06 -20.52 0.73
C LYS A 230 12.07 -21.67 -0.29
N GLN A 231 12.17 -21.31 -1.57
CA GLN A 231 12.12 -22.21 -2.74
C GLN A 231 13.51 -22.66 -3.18
#